data_AF-A0A412GKC4-F1
#
_entry.id   AF-A0A412GKC4-F1
#
_cell.length_a   1.000
_cell.length_b   1.000
_cell.length_c   1.000
_cell.angle_alpha   90.00
_cell.angle_beta   90.00
_cell.angle_gamma   90.00
#
_symmetry.space_group_name_H-M   'P 1'
#
loop_
_entity.id
_entity.type
_entity.pdbx_description
1 polymer ?
#
loop_
_entity_poly.entity_id
_entity_poly.type
_entity_poly.pdbx_seq_one_letter_code
_entity_poly.pdbx_strand_id
1 'polypeptide(L)'
;MLGAVIGDVVGSVYEFHNTRDYNFPMFPPSSNYTDDTVMTMAVADWAMKCKAAGETAYPHQLLEECMVKVANAYPCPMGGYGGKFRLWLFHPQSLTDDTTGKPAVRRCPYNSWGNGSAMRVSSIGWLFDTLEETERVAGISASITHNHPEGIKGAQAVAAVIYLARTGSGKEEIKQYIEKRFGYNLNESWEHLHQTYRWDSSCQGTVPQALIAFLESKDMESALRMAVSMGGDSDTLACITGAVAEAYYQEIPSFIADKVLSLLPEEFLSLLKQLADGAYASCYAKYIAGYTPAKNREYTPDRISSLKPGEVFVFGSNLAGHHGGGAARLAYERFGAKWGTGVGMTGQCYAIPTMQGGAETIRPYVKDFVAYAKVHPENKFWVTRIGCGIAGFKDREIAPLFTDALDVPNIILPKTFYDILMKR
;
A
#
# COMPACT_ATOMS: atom_id res chain seq x y z
N MET A 1 9.60 0.17 -0.57
CA MET A 1 9.13 0.00 -1.97
C MET A 1 7.65 -0.33 -2.03
N LEU A 2 7.12 -1.16 -1.12
CA LEU A 2 5.71 -1.54 -1.14
C LEU A 2 4.79 -0.32 -0.94
N GLY A 3 5.23 0.68 -0.20
CA GLY A 3 4.52 1.94 0.00
C GLY A 3 4.29 2.72 -1.30
N ALA A 4 5.23 2.66 -2.25
CA ALA A 4 5.07 3.27 -3.57
C ALA A 4 3.91 2.60 -4.33
N VAL A 5 3.93 1.26 -4.34
CA VAL A 5 2.90 0.43 -4.98
C VAL A 5 1.53 0.63 -4.33
N ILE A 6 1.49 0.76 -3.00
CA ILE A 6 0.27 1.09 -2.26
C ILE A 6 -0.25 2.47 -2.69
N GLY A 7 0.63 3.46 -2.73
CA GLY A 7 0.30 4.82 -3.12
C GLY A 7 -0.32 4.89 -4.51
N ASP A 8 0.35 4.29 -5.50
CA ASP A 8 -0.15 4.13 -6.86
C ASP A 8 -1.57 3.53 -6.87
N VAL A 9 -1.74 2.33 -6.29
CA VAL A 9 -3.03 1.64 -6.31
C VAL A 9 -4.16 2.45 -5.64
N VAL A 10 -3.85 3.15 -4.55
CA VAL A 10 -4.83 3.98 -3.82
C VAL A 10 -5.18 5.24 -4.61
N GLY A 11 -4.23 5.83 -5.34
CA GLY A 11 -4.46 7.04 -6.13
C GLY A 11 -5.02 6.80 -7.53
N SER A 12 -4.88 5.59 -8.10
CA SER A 12 -5.18 5.29 -9.51
C SER A 12 -6.60 5.64 -9.96
N VAL A 13 -7.63 5.31 -9.18
CA VAL A 13 -9.03 5.64 -9.54
C VAL A 13 -9.27 7.16 -9.49
N TYR A 14 -8.51 7.87 -8.67
CA TYR A 14 -8.69 9.30 -8.40
C TYR A 14 -7.84 10.19 -9.30
N GLU A 15 -6.94 9.65 -10.12
CA GLU A 15 -6.13 10.41 -11.08
C GLU A 15 -7.04 11.24 -12.02
N PHE A 16 -7.88 10.60 -12.84
CA PHE A 16 -8.79 11.32 -13.75
C PHE A 16 -10.14 11.73 -13.13
N HIS A 17 -10.39 11.33 -11.88
CA HIS A 17 -11.60 11.63 -11.13
C HIS A 17 -11.25 12.06 -9.71
N ASN A 18 -10.53 13.19 -9.60
CA ASN A 18 -10.04 13.69 -8.32
C ASN A 18 -11.14 13.77 -7.26
N THR A 19 -10.78 13.41 -6.04
CA THR A 19 -11.61 13.60 -4.85
C THR A 19 -11.02 14.70 -3.97
N ARG A 20 -11.89 15.52 -3.38
CA ARG A 20 -11.54 16.42 -2.27
C ARG A 20 -12.07 15.91 -0.94
N ASP A 21 -12.70 14.74 -0.92
CA ASP A 21 -13.10 14.11 0.33
C ASP A 21 -11.89 13.38 0.93
N TYR A 22 -11.44 13.78 2.12
CA TYR A 22 -10.38 13.09 2.87
C TYR A 22 -10.76 11.63 3.21
N ASN A 23 -12.05 11.37 3.43
CA ASN A 23 -12.56 10.06 3.83
C ASN A 23 -13.00 9.21 2.63
N PHE A 24 -12.42 9.45 1.45
CA PHE A 24 -12.73 8.69 0.24
C PHE A 24 -12.56 7.16 0.46
N PRO A 25 -13.33 6.33 -0.26
CA PRO A 25 -13.13 4.88 -0.26
C PRO A 25 -11.71 4.52 -0.74
N MET A 26 -10.90 3.85 0.07
CA MET A 26 -9.48 3.69 -0.26
C MET A 26 -9.23 2.75 -1.45
N PHE A 27 -10.10 1.75 -1.66
CA PHE A 27 -9.94 0.77 -2.73
C PHE A 27 -11.25 0.50 -3.49
N PRO A 28 -11.82 1.51 -4.18
CA PRO A 28 -12.98 1.32 -5.03
C PRO A 28 -12.74 0.18 -6.05
N PRO A 29 -13.79 -0.48 -6.57
CA PRO A 29 -13.66 -1.72 -7.35
C PRO A 29 -12.70 -1.69 -8.54
N SER A 30 -12.43 -0.51 -9.11
CA SER A 30 -11.53 -0.31 -10.25
C SER A 30 -10.06 -0.04 -9.86
N SER A 31 -9.73 -0.03 -8.57
CA SER A 31 -8.36 0.25 -8.10
C SER A 31 -7.40 -0.82 -8.59
N ASN A 32 -6.36 -0.38 -9.27
CA ASN A 32 -5.28 -1.24 -9.76
C ASN A 32 -3.98 -0.44 -9.84
N TYR A 33 -2.86 -1.12 -10.08
CA TYR A 33 -1.57 -0.47 -10.26
C TYR A 33 -1.45 0.19 -11.65
N THR A 34 -0.72 1.30 -11.74
CA THR A 34 -0.46 2.09 -12.95
C THR A 34 0.98 1.90 -13.45
N ASP A 35 1.45 2.74 -14.36
CA ASP A 35 2.84 2.71 -14.82
C ASP A 35 3.85 3.04 -13.72
N ASP A 36 3.43 3.72 -12.64
CA ASP A 36 4.20 3.96 -11.42
C ASP A 36 4.79 2.68 -10.84
N THR A 37 3.93 1.71 -10.52
CA THR A 37 4.35 0.39 -10.02
C THR A 37 5.17 -0.33 -11.06
N VAL A 38 4.71 -0.37 -12.32
CA VAL A 38 5.37 -1.14 -13.37
C VAL A 38 6.81 -0.65 -13.58
N MET A 39 7.03 0.67 -13.57
CA MET A 39 8.35 1.26 -13.71
C MET A 39 9.17 1.22 -12.41
N THR A 40 8.52 1.27 -11.25
CA THR A 40 9.19 1.01 -9.95
C THR A 40 9.82 -0.39 -9.95
N MET A 41 9.09 -1.40 -10.42
CA MET A 41 9.59 -2.77 -10.53
C MET A 41 10.77 -2.87 -11.50
N ALA A 42 10.70 -2.21 -12.64
CA ALA A 42 11.80 -2.20 -13.61
C ALA A 42 13.09 -1.56 -13.05
N VAL A 43 12.97 -0.43 -12.34
CA VAL A 43 14.12 0.24 -11.70
C VAL A 43 14.69 -0.61 -10.57
N ALA A 44 13.84 -1.28 -9.79
CA ALA A 44 14.29 -2.19 -8.73
C ALA A 44 15.06 -3.39 -9.28
N ASP A 45 14.53 -4.06 -10.33
CA ASP A 45 15.19 -5.20 -10.98
C ASP A 45 16.56 -4.81 -11.54
N TRP A 46 16.65 -3.67 -12.23
CA TRP A 46 17.91 -3.12 -12.72
C TRP A 46 18.94 -2.88 -11.59
N ALA A 47 18.55 -2.14 -10.56
CA ALA A 47 19.47 -1.77 -9.50
C ALA A 47 19.95 -2.98 -8.69
N MET A 48 19.07 -3.97 -8.45
CA MET A 48 19.43 -5.22 -7.79
C MET A 48 20.38 -6.06 -8.64
N LYS A 49 20.15 -6.16 -9.96
CA LYS A 49 21.07 -6.86 -10.88
C LYS A 49 22.45 -6.21 -10.91
N CYS A 50 22.53 -4.88 -10.99
CA CYS A 50 23.80 -4.17 -10.91
C CYS A 50 24.53 -4.48 -9.60
N LYS A 51 23.83 -4.39 -8.47
CA LYS A 51 24.42 -4.64 -7.15
C LYS A 51 24.89 -6.09 -6.99
N ALA A 52 24.11 -7.07 -7.45
CA ALA A 52 24.48 -8.48 -7.45
C ALA A 52 25.72 -8.77 -8.32
N ALA A 53 25.90 -8.01 -9.41
CA ALA A 53 27.07 -8.11 -10.28
C ALA A 53 28.29 -7.29 -9.78
N GLY A 54 28.17 -6.54 -8.69
CA GLY A 54 29.21 -5.61 -8.24
C GLY A 54 29.44 -4.43 -9.18
N GLU A 55 28.45 -4.10 -10.01
CA GLU A 55 28.52 -3.03 -11.01
C GLU A 55 28.36 -1.66 -10.35
N THR A 56 29.40 -0.82 -10.43
CA THR A 56 29.41 0.52 -9.84
C THR A 56 28.98 1.60 -10.82
N ALA A 57 29.03 1.32 -12.14
CA ALA A 57 28.70 2.29 -13.17
C ALA A 57 27.18 2.46 -13.37
N TYR A 58 26.37 1.45 -13.01
CA TYR A 58 24.91 1.46 -13.19
C TYR A 58 24.51 1.80 -14.64
N PRO A 59 24.84 0.96 -15.62
CA PRO A 59 24.72 1.30 -17.04
C PRO A 59 23.26 1.49 -17.47
N HIS A 60 23.02 2.54 -18.26
CA HIS A 60 21.70 2.81 -18.88
C HIS A 60 21.22 1.67 -19.78
N GLN A 61 22.13 0.92 -20.41
CA GLN A 61 21.75 -0.19 -21.27
C GLN A 61 20.94 -1.25 -20.50
N LEU A 62 21.40 -1.66 -19.31
CA LEU A 62 20.68 -2.65 -18.51
C LEU A 62 19.36 -2.08 -17.98
N LEU A 63 19.31 -0.78 -17.66
CA LEU A 63 18.08 -0.11 -17.24
C LEU A 63 17.06 -0.09 -18.38
N GLU A 64 17.48 0.25 -19.60
CA GLU A 64 16.63 0.19 -20.80
C GLU A 64 16.07 -1.23 -20.99
N GLU A 65 16.93 -2.25 -20.94
CA GLU A 65 16.51 -3.64 -21.09
C GLU A 65 15.46 -4.05 -20.05
N CYS A 66 15.64 -3.67 -18.78
CA CYS A 66 14.68 -3.97 -17.71
C CYS A 66 13.35 -3.22 -17.93
N MET A 67 13.39 -1.92 -18.23
CA MET A 67 12.19 -1.10 -18.45
C MET A 67 11.39 -1.58 -19.66
N VAL A 68 12.06 -1.88 -20.78
CA VAL A 68 11.41 -2.36 -22.00
C VAL A 68 10.85 -3.77 -21.81
N LYS A 69 11.57 -4.66 -21.11
CA LYS A 69 11.09 -6.01 -20.81
C LYS A 69 9.78 -5.97 -20.03
N VAL A 70 9.74 -5.21 -18.94
CA VAL A 70 8.54 -5.12 -18.09
C VAL A 70 7.42 -4.40 -18.84
N ALA A 71 7.69 -3.32 -19.57
CA ALA A 71 6.68 -2.63 -20.36
C ALA A 71 6.06 -3.49 -21.48
N ASN A 72 6.82 -4.42 -22.07
CA ASN A 72 6.28 -5.38 -23.04
C ASN A 72 5.37 -6.43 -22.39
N ALA A 73 5.65 -6.81 -21.13
CA ALA A 73 4.79 -7.72 -20.36
C ALA A 73 3.51 -7.02 -19.88
N TYR A 74 3.60 -5.72 -19.58
CA TYR A 74 2.50 -4.88 -19.10
C TYR A 74 2.31 -3.63 -19.97
N PRO A 75 1.85 -3.77 -21.23
CA PRO A 75 1.81 -2.64 -22.18
C PRO A 75 0.68 -1.65 -21.92
N CYS A 76 -0.34 -2.04 -21.15
CA CYS A 76 -1.53 -1.25 -20.86
C CYS A 76 -1.84 -1.25 -19.35
N PRO A 77 -0.96 -0.68 -18.49
CA PRO A 77 -1.32 -0.47 -17.09
C PRO A 77 -2.52 0.48 -16.98
N MET A 78 -3.16 0.52 -15.81
CA MET A 78 -4.20 1.51 -15.54
C MET A 78 -3.64 2.93 -15.72
N GLY A 79 -4.44 3.86 -16.25
CA GLY A 79 -4.01 5.22 -16.62
C GLY A 79 -3.14 5.28 -17.89
N GLY A 80 -2.21 4.34 -18.01
CA GLY A 80 -1.32 4.17 -19.16
C GLY A 80 -0.09 5.08 -19.09
N TYR A 81 0.95 4.72 -19.82
CA TYR A 81 2.21 5.47 -19.82
C TYR A 81 2.05 6.91 -20.35
N GLY A 82 2.71 7.86 -19.67
CA GLY A 82 2.78 9.25 -20.12
C GLY A 82 3.24 9.40 -21.59
N GLY A 83 2.67 10.35 -22.34
CA GLY A 83 2.73 10.37 -23.81
C GLY A 83 4.14 10.23 -24.43
N LYS A 84 5.11 11.07 -24.05
CA LYS A 84 6.50 10.96 -24.54
C LYS A 84 7.20 9.70 -24.03
N PHE A 85 6.87 9.25 -22.82
CA PHE A 85 7.44 8.03 -22.24
C PHE A 85 6.94 6.78 -22.97
N ARG A 86 5.66 6.75 -23.37
CA ARG A 86 5.11 5.71 -24.24
C ARG A 86 5.84 5.65 -25.59
N LEU A 87 6.17 6.81 -26.18
CA LEU A 87 6.99 6.85 -27.40
C LEU A 87 8.39 6.29 -27.12
N TRP A 88 9.02 6.68 -26.01
CA TRP A 88 10.31 6.13 -25.60
C TRP A 88 10.28 4.60 -25.49
N LEU A 89 9.23 4.04 -24.87
CA LEU A 89 9.08 2.59 -24.71
C LEU A 89 8.85 1.86 -26.03
N PHE A 90 7.87 2.29 -26.84
CA PHE A 90 7.34 1.47 -27.94
C PHE A 90 7.64 2.01 -29.34
N HIS A 91 7.96 3.29 -29.46
CA HIS A 91 8.18 3.98 -30.74
C HIS A 91 9.34 4.98 -30.64
N PRO A 92 10.56 4.55 -30.24
CA PRO A 92 11.67 5.47 -29.97
C PRO A 92 12.06 6.32 -31.19
N GLN A 93 11.88 5.81 -32.40
CA GLN A 93 12.09 6.52 -33.66
C GLN A 93 11.20 7.75 -33.86
N SER A 94 10.11 7.86 -33.09
CA SER A 94 9.23 9.02 -33.07
C SER A 94 9.72 10.13 -32.13
N LEU A 95 10.76 9.88 -31.33
CA LEU A 95 11.42 10.91 -30.54
C LEU A 95 12.44 11.67 -31.39
N THR A 96 12.79 12.87 -30.93
CA THR A 96 13.92 13.64 -31.46
C THR A 96 15.09 13.50 -30.50
N ASP A 97 16.27 13.21 -31.05
CA ASP A 97 17.51 13.26 -30.28
C ASP A 97 17.94 14.73 -30.16
N ASP A 98 17.84 15.27 -28.94
CA ASP A 98 18.14 16.67 -28.64
C ASP A 98 19.59 17.07 -28.97
N THR A 99 20.53 16.10 -29.04
CA THR A 99 21.92 16.37 -29.40
C THR A 99 22.13 16.56 -30.90
N THR A 100 21.24 15.99 -31.72
CA THR A 100 21.37 16.02 -33.20
C THR A 100 20.25 16.79 -33.89
N GLY A 101 19.13 17.03 -33.20
CA GLY A 101 17.90 17.61 -33.76
C GLY A 101 17.19 16.72 -34.77
N LYS A 102 17.52 15.42 -34.82
CA LYS A 102 16.98 14.45 -35.80
C LYS A 102 16.14 13.37 -35.11
N PRO A 103 15.31 12.61 -35.85
CA PRO A 103 14.63 11.44 -35.30
C PRO A 103 15.63 10.49 -34.63
N ALA A 104 15.29 10.03 -33.43
CA ALA A 104 16.17 9.22 -32.63
C ALA A 104 16.38 7.85 -33.28
N VAL A 105 17.64 7.41 -33.40
CA VAL A 105 17.99 6.11 -33.99
C VAL A 105 17.83 4.97 -32.98
N ARG A 106 17.86 5.31 -31.69
CA ARG A 106 17.67 4.43 -30.54
C ARG A 106 16.92 5.19 -29.45
N ARG A 107 16.52 4.49 -28.38
CA ARG A 107 16.00 5.17 -27.18
C ARG A 107 17.02 6.19 -26.68
N CYS A 108 16.58 7.43 -26.52
CA CYS A 108 17.36 8.51 -25.96
C CYS A 108 16.47 9.32 -25.01
N PRO A 109 17.05 9.98 -24.00
CA PRO A 109 16.27 10.88 -23.17
C PRO A 109 15.76 12.06 -24.00
N TYR A 110 14.68 12.71 -23.53
CA TYR A 110 13.92 13.70 -24.30
C TYR A 110 13.65 14.98 -23.48
N ASN A 111 14.62 15.36 -22.65
CA ASN A 111 14.65 16.57 -21.81
C ASN A 111 13.39 16.77 -20.95
N SER A 112 12.86 15.68 -20.39
CA SER A 112 11.66 15.72 -19.56
C SER A 112 11.96 16.21 -18.15
N TRP A 113 11.17 17.17 -17.67
CA TRP A 113 11.08 17.60 -16.27
C TRP A 113 9.90 16.94 -15.51
N GLY A 114 9.25 15.96 -16.13
CA GLY A 114 8.07 15.28 -15.58
C GLY A 114 8.34 14.47 -14.30
N ASN A 115 7.30 14.30 -13.50
CA ASN A 115 7.28 13.51 -12.26
C ASN A 115 7.54 12.01 -12.47
N GLY A 116 7.45 11.52 -13.71
CA GLY A 116 7.65 10.11 -14.05
C GLY A 116 9.03 9.53 -13.69
N SER A 117 10.02 10.40 -13.43
CA SER A 117 11.31 9.99 -12.86
C SER A 117 11.25 9.76 -11.35
N ALA A 118 10.51 10.60 -10.63
CA ALA A 118 10.34 10.52 -9.18
C ALA A 118 9.41 9.38 -8.75
N MET A 119 8.37 9.08 -9.54
CA MET A 119 7.39 8.02 -9.22
C MET A 119 8.01 6.62 -9.11
N ARG A 120 9.08 6.36 -9.86
CA ARG A 120 9.68 5.02 -10.00
C ARG A 120 10.99 4.81 -9.24
N VAL A 121 11.46 5.82 -8.50
CA VAL A 121 12.81 5.83 -7.90
C VAL A 121 12.86 5.12 -6.53
N SER A 122 11.71 4.73 -5.98
CA SER A 122 11.59 4.37 -4.56
C SER A 122 12.55 3.26 -4.11
N SER A 123 12.82 2.26 -4.96
CA SER A 123 13.75 1.16 -4.66
C SER A 123 15.19 1.63 -4.43
N ILE A 124 15.64 2.67 -5.12
CA ILE A 124 16.97 3.27 -4.94
C ILE A 124 17.12 3.85 -3.54
N GLY A 125 16.06 4.43 -2.98
CA GLY A 125 16.06 4.91 -1.60
C GLY A 125 16.40 3.82 -0.58
N TRP A 126 16.09 2.55 -0.89
CA TRP A 126 16.30 1.39 -0.01
C TRP A 126 17.64 0.67 -0.20
N LEU A 127 18.17 0.63 -1.43
CA LEU A 127 19.25 -0.29 -1.83
C LEU A 127 20.68 0.08 -1.41
N PHE A 128 20.90 1.31 -0.96
CA PHE A 128 22.24 1.88 -0.79
C PHE A 128 22.52 2.31 0.64
N ASP A 129 23.77 2.24 1.07
CA ASP A 129 24.13 2.46 2.48
C ASP A 129 24.51 3.92 2.78
N THR A 130 24.73 4.74 1.75
CA THR A 130 25.06 6.17 1.88
C THR A 130 24.11 7.04 1.06
N LEU A 131 23.84 8.24 1.59
CA LEU A 131 22.98 9.22 0.93
C LEU A 131 23.56 9.67 -0.41
N GLU A 132 24.88 9.83 -0.50
CA GLU A 132 25.58 10.23 -1.72
C GLU A 132 25.38 9.20 -2.83
N GLU A 133 25.47 7.91 -2.51
CA GLU A 133 25.29 6.85 -3.50
C GLU A 133 23.81 6.71 -3.89
N THR A 134 22.89 6.85 -2.94
CA THR A 134 21.45 6.93 -3.21
C THR A 134 21.13 8.05 -4.20
N GLU A 135 21.61 9.27 -3.96
CA GLU A 135 21.38 10.41 -4.86
C GLU A 135 22.04 10.20 -6.22
N ARG A 136 23.25 9.63 -6.26
CA ARG A 136 23.96 9.37 -7.51
C ARG A 136 23.19 8.39 -8.40
N VAL A 137 22.80 7.24 -7.86
CA VAL A 137 22.10 6.20 -8.63
C VAL A 137 20.67 6.63 -8.97
N ALA A 138 20.01 7.40 -8.10
CA ALA A 138 18.72 8.00 -8.41
C ALA A 138 18.81 8.91 -9.64
N GLY A 139 19.84 9.76 -9.70
CA GLY A 139 20.08 10.63 -10.86
C GLY A 139 20.38 9.84 -12.14
N ILE A 140 21.16 8.76 -12.06
CA ILE A 140 21.40 7.85 -13.20
C ILE A 140 20.08 7.26 -13.70
N SER A 141 19.24 6.75 -12.78
CA SER A 141 17.95 6.13 -13.12
C SER A 141 16.96 7.11 -13.78
N ALA A 142 17.01 8.38 -13.40
CA ALA A 142 16.18 9.43 -13.99
C ALA A 142 16.65 9.80 -15.40
N SER A 143 17.97 9.99 -15.55
CA SER A 143 18.59 10.57 -16.75
C SER A 143 18.39 9.78 -18.05
N ILE A 144 18.01 8.49 -17.97
CA ILE A 144 17.71 7.67 -19.16
C ILE A 144 16.51 8.20 -19.98
N THR A 145 15.59 8.91 -19.32
CA THR A 145 14.40 9.53 -19.96
C THR A 145 14.21 11.00 -19.58
N HIS A 146 14.52 11.35 -18.33
CA HIS A 146 14.31 12.67 -17.72
C HIS A 146 15.68 13.32 -17.45
N ASN A 147 16.42 13.68 -18.50
CA ASN A 147 17.72 14.35 -18.38
C ASN A 147 17.63 15.86 -18.13
N HIS A 148 16.42 16.43 -17.99
CA HIS A 148 16.27 17.79 -17.51
C HIS A 148 16.70 17.89 -16.04
N PRO A 149 17.40 18.96 -15.60
CA PRO A 149 17.85 19.10 -14.21
C PRO A 149 16.73 18.88 -13.18
N GLU A 150 15.54 19.39 -13.46
CA GLU A 150 14.38 19.24 -12.57
C GLU A 150 13.81 17.82 -12.50
N GLY A 151 13.91 17.04 -13.58
CA GLY A 151 13.54 15.63 -13.57
C GLY A 151 14.49 14.81 -12.69
N ILE A 152 15.80 14.99 -12.91
CA ILE A 152 16.86 14.39 -12.08
C ILE A 152 16.69 14.78 -10.62
N LYS A 153 16.47 16.09 -10.35
CA LYS A 153 16.30 16.64 -9.01
C LYS A 153 15.13 15.99 -8.26
N GLY A 154 13.99 15.80 -8.93
CA GLY A 154 12.83 15.15 -8.30
C GLY A 154 13.12 13.71 -7.88
N ALA A 155 13.75 12.92 -8.74
CA ALA A 155 14.14 11.54 -8.42
C ALA A 155 15.16 11.49 -7.27
N GLN A 156 16.16 12.37 -7.29
CA GLN A 156 17.16 12.46 -6.22
C GLN A 156 16.52 12.85 -4.88
N ALA A 157 15.62 13.84 -4.88
CA ALA A 157 14.93 14.28 -3.67
C ALA A 157 14.10 13.15 -3.05
N VAL A 158 13.27 12.45 -3.84
CA VAL A 158 12.44 11.35 -3.33
C VAL A 158 13.32 10.21 -2.78
N ALA A 159 14.38 9.82 -3.49
CA ALA A 159 15.28 8.78 -3.02
C ALA A 159 16.03 9.18 -1.73
N ALA A 160 16.46 10.45 -1.64
CA ALA A 160 17.10 11.01 -0.45
C ALA A 160 16.16 11.00 0.76
N VAL A 161 14.90 11.41 0.58
CA VAL A 161 13.91 11.37 1.66
C VAL A 161 13.70 9.93 2.16
N ILE A 162 13.57 8.97 1.25
CA ILE A 162 13.41 7.55 1.62
C ILE A 162 14.63 7.06 2.43
N TYR A 163 15.85 7.41 2.00
CA TYR A 163 17.08 7.09 2.72
C TYR A 163 17.08 7.69 4.13
N LEU A 164 16.84 9.00 4.25
CA LEU A 164 16.85 9.72 5.52
C LEU A 164 15.78 9.16 6.47
N ALA A 165 14.56 8.94 5.96
CA ALA A 165 13.46 8.39 6.74
C ALA A 165 13.79 7.00 7.30
N ARG A 166 14.27 6.06 6.48
CA ARG A 166 14.58 4.71 6.95
C ARG A 166 15.83 4.62 7.83
N THR A 167 16.71 5.62 7.78
CA THR A 167 17.92 5.71 8.62
C THR A 167 17.70 6.51 9.91
N GLY A 168 16.45 6.95 10.16
CA GLY A 168 16.01 7.48 11.44
C GLY A 168 15.94 9.00 11.55
N SER A 169 16.09 9.74 10.44
CA SER A 169 15.91 11.19 10.45
C SER A 169 14.47 11.58 10.75
N GLY A 170 14.30 12.62 11.57
CA GLY A 170 12.99 13.20 11.86
C GLY A 170 12.43 14.00 10.69
N LYS A 171 11.12 14.23 10.67
CA LYS A 171 10.44 15.03 9.63
C LYS A 171 11.02 16.43 9.42
N GLU A 172 11.41 17.10 10.51
CA GLU A 172 12.00 18.44 10.44
C GLU A 172 13.39 18.42 9.79
N GLU A 173 14.22 17.42 10.12
CA GLU A 173 15.54 17.24 9.49
C GLU A 173 15.41 16.93 8.00
N ILE A 174 14.46 16.05 7.65
CA ILE A 174 14.13 15.74 6.25
C ILE A 174 13.70 17.01 5.52
N LYS A 175 12.77 17.78 6.09
CA LYS A 175 12.29 19.04 5.51
C LYS A 175 13.47 19.99 5.23
N GLN A 176 14.28 20.28 6.25
CA GLN A 176 15.42 21.18 6.14
C GLN A 176 16.44 20.70 5.09
N TYR A 177 16.70 19.39 5.04
CA TYR A 177 17.58 18.81 4.02
C TYR A 177 17.05 19.10 2.62
N ILE A 178 15.76 18.83 2.37
CA ILE A 178 15.17 18.99 1.05
C ILE A 178 15.11 20.46 0.61
N GLU A 179 14.72 21.37 1.50
CA GLU A 179 14.70 22.81 1.22
C GLU A 179 16.11 23.33 0.89
N LYS A 180 17.12 22.92 1.66
CA LYS A 180 18.51 23.37 1.47
C LYS A 180 19.18 22.76 0.25
N ARG A 181 19.02 21.45 0.03
CA ARG A 181 19.74 20.68 -1.00
C ARG A 181 19.11 20.80 -2.39
N PHE A 182 17.78 20.87 -2.45
CA PHE A 182 17.01 20.83 -3.70
C PHE A 182 16.17 22.09 -3.95
N GLY A 183 16.05 22.98 -2.97
CA GLY A 183 15.33 24.26 -3.14
C GLY A 183 13.82 24.11 -3.28
N TYR A 184 13.24 22.97 -2.89
CA TYR A 184 11.79 22.81 -2.86
C TYR A 184 11.20 23.61 -1.70
N ASN A 185 10.04 24.24 -1.90
CA ASN A 185 9.31 24.90 -0.83
C ASN A 185 8.39 23.90 -0.13
N LEU A 186 8.65 23.63 1.15
CA LEU A 186 7.86 22.71 1.98
C LEU A 186 7.16 23.44 3.15
N ASN A 187 6.91 24.75 3.00
CA ASN A 187 6.27 25.59 4.01
C ASN A 187 4.77 25.80 3.77
N GLU A 188 4.25 25.33 2.65
CA GLU A 188 2.80 25.28 2.44
C GLU A 188 2.17 24.25 3.36
N SER A 189 0.90 24.49 3.74
CA SER A 189 0.14 23.53 4.53
C SER A 189 -0.65 22.56 3.65
N TRP A 190 -0.90 21.35 4.14
CA TRP A 190 -1.84 20.44 3.47
C TRP A 190 -3.22 21.08 3.34
N GLU A 191 -3.73 21.77 4.37
CA GLU A 191 -5.05 22.43 4.32
C GLU A 191 -5.14 23.44 3.17
N HIS A 192 -4.05 24.20 2.93
CA HIS A 192 -3.95 25.11 1.81
C HIS A 192 -3.95 24.35 0.48
N LEU A 193 -3.04 23.39 0.31
CA LEU A 193 -2.92 22.60 -0.92
C LEU A 193 -4.19 21.81 -1.24
N HIS A 194 -4.87 21.32 -0.20
CA HIS A 194 -6.14 20.62 -0.32
C HIS A 194 -7.24 21.49 -0.96
N GLN A 195 -7.12 22.82 -0.88
CA GLN A 195 -8.03 23.76 -1.55
C GLN A 195 -7.49 24.26 -2.89
N THR A 196 -6.17 24.47 -3.00
CA THR A 196 -5.56 25.21 -4.11
C THR A 196 -4.83 24.35 -5.13
N TYR A 197 -4.32 23.17 -4.75
CA TYR A 197 -3.54 22.31 -5.63
C TYR A 197 -4.38 21.84 -6.83
N ARG A 198 -3.75 21.77 -8.00
CA ARG A 198 -4.34 21.38 -9.28
C ARG A 198 -3.38 20.43 -9.98
N TRP A 199 -3.84 19.84 -11.08
CA TRP A 199 -3.04 18.92 -11.88
C TRP A 199 -1.71 19.54 -12.30
N ASP A 200 -0.61 18.87 -11.93
CA ASP A 200 0.74 19.17 -12.37
C ASP A 200 1.52 17.86 -12.48
N SER A 201 2.07 17.59 -13.67
CA SER A 201 2.87 16.39 -13.96
C SER A 201 4.38 16.66 -13.98
N SER A 202 4.83 17.80 -13.46
CA SER A 202 6.25 18.14 -13.30
C SER A 202 6.78 17.67 -11.95
N CYS A 203 8.08 17.38 -11.87
CA CYS A 203 8.71 17.11 -10.58
C CYS A 203 8.51 18.27 -9.59
N GLN A 204 8.54 19.52 -10.05
CA GLN A 204 8.39 20.72 -9.21
C GLN A 204 6.98 20.93 -8.68
N GLY A 205 5.98 20.47 -9.42
CA GLY A 205 4.58 20.58 -9.03
C GLY A 205 4.03 19.34 -8.34
N THR A 206 4.73 18.20 -8.36
CA THR A 206 4.28 16.97 -7.68
C THR A 206 5.12 16.64 -6.44
N VAL A 207 6.45 16.69 -6.52
CA VAL A 207 7.35 16.21 -5.45
C VAL A 207 7.16 17.00 -4.15
N PRO A 208 7.22 18.35 -4.11
CA PRO A 208 7.04 19.07 -2.86
C PRO A 208 5.68 18.82 -2.21
N GLN A 209 4.62 18.65 -3.00
CA GLN A 209 3.25 18.42 -2.54
C GLN A 209 3.12 17.03 -1.92
N ALA A 210 3.69 16.00 -2.54
CA ALA A 210 3.77 14.66 -1.97
C ALA A 210 4.54 14.68 -0.64
N LEU A 211 5.66 15.41 -0.58
CA LEU A 211 6.44 15.55 0.64
C LEU A 211 5.69 16.30 1.73
N ILE A 212 4.92 17.35 1.42
CA ILE A 212 4.08 18.07 2.39
C ILE A 212 3.00 17.14 2.95
N ALA A 213 2.32 16.35 2.11
CA ALA A 213 1.36 15.35 2.58
C ALA A 213 2.00 14.35 3.56
N PHE A 214 3.21 13.87 3.25
CA PHE A 214 3.98 13.06 4.18
C PHE A 214 4.32 13.82 5.48
N LEU A 215 4.87 15.03 5.39
CA LEU A 215 5.33 15.80 6.54
C LEU A 215 4.20 16.11 7.52
N GLU A 216 2.98 16.35 7.04
CA GLU A 216 1.82 16.62 7.91
C GLU A 216 1.03 15.37 8.33
N SER A 217 1.28 14.22 7.71
CA SER A 217 0.62 12.96 8.11
C SER A 217 1.04 12.47 9.51
N LYS A 218 0.31 11.50 10.04
CA LYS A 218 0.62 10.86 11.34
C LYS A 218 0.91 9.36 11.23
N ASP A 219 0.49 8.75 10.13
CA ASP A 219 0.60 7.32 9.83
C ASP A 219 0.48 7.11 8.31
N MET A 220 0.68 5.87 7.84
CA MET A 220 0.58 5.50 6.43
C MET A 220 -0.80 5.86 5.84
N GLU A 221 -1.89 5.57 6.56
CA GLU A 221 -3.25 5.81 6.04
C GLU A 221 -3.52 7.30 5.85
N SER A 222 -3.21 8.13 6.84
CA SER A 222 -3.35 9.58 6.75
C SER A 222 -2.47 10.18 5.66
N ALA A 223 -1.24 9.69 5.47
CA ALA A 223 -0.37 10.16 4.38
C ALA A 223 -1.00 9.93 3.00
N LEU A 224 -1.53 8.72 2.76
CA LEU A 224 -2.22 8.39 1.51
C LEU A 224 -3.50 9.22 1.33
N ARG A 225 -4.28 9.40 2.40
CA ARG A 225 -5.50 10.19 2.35
C ARG A 225 -5.21 11.65 2.00
N MET A 226 -4.20 12.22 2.67
CA MET A 226 -3.77 13.60 2.44
C MET A 226 -3.31 13.80 1.00
N ALA A 227 -2.51 12.86 0.46
CA ALA A 227 -2.07 12.90 -0.93
C ALA A 227 -3.26 12.90 -1.90
N VAL A 228 -4.05 11.83 -1.90
CA VAL A 228 -5.14 11.66 -2.87
C VAL A 228 -6.19 12.75 -2.76
N SER A 229 -6.52 13.21 -1.55
CA SER A 229 -7.54 14.24 -1.37
C SER A 229 -7.09 15.63 -1.81
N MET A 230 -5.80 15.88 -2.07
CA MET A 230 -5.35 17.11 -2.74
C MET A 230 -5.75 17.15 -4.22
N GLY A 231 -6.02 16.00 -4.84
CA GLY A 231 -6.28 15.86 -6.27
C GLY A 231 -5.02 16.07 -7.12
N GLY A 232 -5.22 16.35 -8.42
CA GLY A 232 -4.14 16.40 -9.41
C GLY A 232 -3.76 15.01 -9.90
N ASP A 233 -2.47 14.83 -10.19
CA ASP A 233 -1.83 13.58 -10.62
C ASP A 233 -1.76 12.59 -9.44
N SER A 234 -2.93 12.03 -9.08
CA SER A 234 -3.20 11.51 -7.74
C SER A 234 -2.52 10.17 -7.46
N ASP A 235 -2.36 9.32 -8.47
CA ASP A 235 -1.57 8.09 -8.38
C ASP A 235 -0.10 8.39 -8.16
N THR A 236 0.50 9.30 -8.96
CA THR A 236 1.90 9.69 -8.80
C THR A 236 2.16 10.37 -7.45
N LEU A 237 1.29 11.29 -7.07
CA LEU A 237 1.38 12.01 -5.79
C LEU A 237 1.30 11.03 -4.60
N ALA A 238 0.35 10.09 -4.63
CA ALA A 238 0.20 9.09 -3.60
C ALA A 238 1.33 8.04 -3.63
N CYS A 239 1.83 7.66 -4.81
CA CYS A 239 2.98 6.77 -5.00
C CYS A 239 4.22 7.32 -4.29
N ILE A 240 4.58 8.57 -4.55
CA ILE A 240 5.71 9.23 -3.88
C ILE A 240 5.46 9.34 -2.37
N THR A 241 4.27 9.78 -1.97
CA THR A 241 3.91 9.94 -0.56
C THR A 241 3.98 8.61 0.20
N GLY A 242 3.41 7.55 -0.37
CA GLY A 242 3.40 6.21 0.20
C GLY A 242 4.80 5.61 0.31
N ALA A 243 5.67 5.85 -0.68
CA ALA A 243 7.07 5.39 -0.63
C ALA A 243 7.84 5.98 0.55
N VAL A 244 7.65 7.27 0.80
CA VAL A 244 8.28 7.99 1.92
C VAL A 244 7.64 7.62 3.26
N ALA A 245 6.31 7.56 3.31
CA ALA A 245 5.57 7.21 4.52
C ALA A 245 5.91 5.80 4.99
N GLU A 246 6.05 4.82 4.09
CA GLU A 246 6.55 3.48 4.42
C GLU A 246 7.94 3.53 5.06
N ALA A 247 8.86 4.30 4.49
CA ALA A 247 10.23 4.41 4.99
C ALA A 247 10.29 5.01 6.40
N TYR A 248 9.43 6.00 6.67
CA TYR A 248 9.39 6.71 7.94
C TYR A 248 8.63 5.95 9.03
N TYR A 249 7.39 5.53 8.74
CA TYR A 249 6.53 4.88 9.75
C TYR A 249 6.87 3.42 9.97
N GLN A 250 7.42 2.73 8.97
CA GLN A 250 7.77 1.29 9.01
C GLN A 250 6.60 0.34 9.36
N GLU A 251 5.38 0.88 9.39
CA GLU A 251 4.14 0.17 9.65
C GLU A 251 3.13 0.49 8.55
N ILE A 252 2.60 -0.58 7.97
CA ILE A 252 1.53 -0.55 6.98
C ILE A 252 0.34 -1.31 7.59
N PRO A 253 -0.87 -0.73 7.65
CA PRO A 253 -2.08 -1.47 8.01
C PRO A 253 -2.23 -2.71 7.13
N SER A 254 -2.49 -3.89 7.70
CA SER A 254 -2.49 -5.14 6.93
C SER A 254 -3.59 -5.11 5.87
N PHE A 255 -4.74 -4.51 6.14
CA PHE A 255 -5.82 -4.43 5.16
C PHE A 255 -5.39 -3.71 3.88
N ILE A 256 -4.52 -2.70 3.99
CA ILE A 256 -3.91 -1.97 2.87
C ILE A 256 -2.93 -2.89 2.14
N ALA A 257 -1.99 -3.49 2.88
CA ALA A 257 -0.98 -4.37 2.31
C ALA A 257 -1.62 -5.56 1.59
N ASP A 258 -2.54 -6.29 2.25
CA ASP A 258 -3.23 -7.45 1.71
C ASP A 258 -4.02 -7.14 0.46
N LYS A 259 -4.72 -5.99 0.45
CA LYS A 259 -5.50 -5.57 -0.72
C LYS A 259 -4.58 -5.32 -1.90
N VAL A 260 -3.49 -4.58 -1.71
CA VAL A 260 -2.54 -4.27 -2.77
C VAL A 260 -1.81 -5.52 -3.26
N LEU A 261 -1.27 -6.34 -2.35
CA LEU A 261 -0.61 -7.60 -2.71
C LEU A 261 -1.55 -8.57 -3.46
N SER A 262 -2.86 -8.48 -3.28
CA SER A 262 -3.86 -9.27 -4.02
C SER A 262 -4.07 -8.86 -5.48
N LEU A 263 -3.63 -7.66 -5.84
CA LEU A 263 -3.73 -7.12 -7.19
C LEU A 263 -2.46 -7.40 -8.01
N LEU A 264 -1.32 -7.61 -7.35
CA LEU A 264 -0.03 -7.71 -8.03
C LEU A 264 0.17 -9.09 -8.69
N PRO A 265 0.80 -9.12 -9.89
CA PRO A 265 1.22 -10.36 -10.52
C PRO A 265 2.36 -11.03 -9.73
N GLU A 266 2.52 -12.33 -9.92
CA GLU A 266 3.49 -13.16 -9.18
C GLU A 266 4.94 -12.67 -9.34
N GLU A 267 5.30 -12.16 -10.51
CA GLU A 267 6.64 -11.60 -10.74
C GLU A 267 6.92 -10.34 -9.91
N PHE A 268 5.93 -9.47 -9.70
CA PHE A 268 6.07 -8.27 -8.86
C PHE A 268 6.18 -8.66 -7.39
N LEU A 269 5.38 -9.64 -6.95
CA LEU A 269 5.47 -10.22 -5.61
C LEU A 269 6.86 -10.83 -5.36
N SER A 270 7.38 -11.58 -6.32
CA SER A 270 8.72 -12.18 -6.27
C SER A 270 9.81 -11.11 -6.15
N LEU A 271 9.72 -10.03 -6.93
CA LEU A 271 10.69 -8.94 -6.90
C LEU A 271 10.66 -8.17 -5.57
N LEU A 272 9.46 -7.86 -5.06
CA LEU A 272 9.28 -7.25 -3.74
C LEU A 272 9.92 -8.13 -2.64
N LYS A 273 9.73 -9.45 -2.72
CA LYS A 273 10.33 -10.42 -1.80
C LYS A 273 11.86 -10.41 -1.87
N GLN A 274 12.44 -10.45 -3.07
CA GLN A 274 13.90 -10.40 -3.25
C GLN A 274 14.51 -9.12 -2.64
N LEU A 275 13.84 -7.97 -2.81
CA LEU A 275 14.29 -6.72 -2.21
C LEU A 275 14.20 -6.74 -0.66
N ALA A 276 13.18 -7.38 -0.10
CA ALA A 276 13.04 -7.56 1.35
C ALA A 276 14.10 -8.50 1.93
N ASP A 277 14.34 -9.63 1.27
CA ASP A 277 15.28 -10.67 1.71
C ASP A 277 16.75 -10.17 1.66
N GLY A 278 17.06 -9.20 0.80
CA GLY A 278 18.38 -8.58 0.67
C GLY A 278 18.86 -7.74 1.87
N ALA A 279 18.14 -7.75 3.00
CA ALA A 279 18.36 -6.94 4.20
C ALA A 279 18.12 -5.42 4.05
N TYR A 280 17.61 -4.96 2.90
CA TYR A 280 17.42 -3.53 2.63
C TYR A 280 16.07 -2.99 3.13
N ALA A 281 15.01 -3.81 3.17
CA ALA A 281 13.65 -3.34 3.52
C ALA A 281 12.92 -4.28 4.50
N SER A 282 13.40 -4.32 5.74
CA SER A 282 12.83 -5.16 6.82
C SER A 282 11.38 -4.78 7.19
N CYS A 283 10.98 -3.52 7.00
CA CYS A 283 9.67 -3.01 7.40
C CYS A 283 8.49 -3.76 6.75
N TYR A 284 8.64 -4.18 5.48
CA TYR A 284 7.59 -4.90 4.77
C TYR A 284 7.84 -6.40 4.58
N ALA A 285 9.03 -6.90 4.94
CA ALA A 285 9.32 -8.34 4.90
C ALA A 285 8.25 -9.15 5.66
N LYS A 286 7.73 -8.63 6.78
CA LYS A 286 6.64 -9.25 7.55
C LYS A 286 5.33 -9.41 6.76
N TYR A 287 5.03 -8.49 5.84
CA TYR A 287 3.81 -8.57 5.02
C TYR A 287 3.98 -9.55 3.87
N ILE A 288 5.19 -9.70 3.32
CA ILE A 288 5.43 -10.54 2.13
C ILE A 288 5.84 -11.97 2.50
N ALA A 289 6.60 -12.17 3.58
CA ALA A 289 7.07 -13.49 4.02
C ALA A 289 5.93 -14.46 4.36
N GLY A 290 4.77 -13.94 4.79
CA GLY A 290 3.55 -14.71 5.06
C GLY A 290 2.42 -14.51 4.04
N TYR A 291 2.63 -13.69 2.99
CA TYR A 291 1.58 -13.42 2.02
C TYR A 291 1.33 -14.67 1.18
N THR A 292 0.22 -15.34 1.47
CA THR A 292 -0.33 -16.36 0.60
C THR A 292 -1.35 -15.67 -0.31
N PRO A 293 -1.18 -15.68 -1.64
CA PRO A 293 -2.11 -15.04 -2.58
C PRO A 293 -3.56 -15.39 -2.25
N ALA A 294 -4.52 -14.50 -2.52
CA ALA A 294 -5.95 -14.66 -2.18
C ALA A 294 -6.57 -16.02 -2.56
N LYS A 295 -5.96 -16.77 -3.48
CA LYS A 295 -6.30 -18.14 -3.84
C LYS A 295 -6.10 -19.17 -2.70
N ASN A 296 -5.36 -18.82 -1.66
CA ASN A 296 -4.98 -19.68 -0.52
C ASN A 296 -5.35 -19.07 0.85
N ARG A 297 -6.16 -18.00 0.89
CA ARG A 297 -6.57 -17.38 2.16
C ARG A 297 -7.55 -18.29 2.90
N GLU A 298 -7.31 -18.49 4.19
CA GLU A 298 -8.20 -19.31 5.02
C GLU A 298 -9.42 -18.49 5.44
N TYR A 299 -10.60 -19.10 5.30
CA TYR A 299 -11.87 -18.50 5.68
C TYR A 299 -12.52 -19.33 6.76
N THR A 300 -13.29 -18.69 7.65
CA THR A 300 -14.13 -19.44 8.57
C THR A 300 -15.14 -20.26 7.74
N PRO A 301 -15.14 -21.60 7.87
CA PRO A 301 -16.07 -22.43 7.12
C PRO A 301 -17.51 -22.16 7.59
N ASP A 302 -18.47 -22.29 6.68
CA ASP A 302 -19.90 -22.10 7.00
C ASP A 302 -20.39 -23.02 8.13
N ARG A 303 -19.71 -24.15 8.33
CA ARG A 303 -20.00 -25.10 9.40
C ARG A 303 -18.73 -25.54 10.11
N ILE A 304 -18.64 -25.23 11.40
CA ILE A 304 -17.59 -25.71 12.30
C ILE A 304 -18.18 -26.87 13.11
N SER A 305 -17.68 -28.09 12.89
CA SER A 305 -18.18 -29.30 13.56
C SER A 305 -17.37 -29.70 14.79
N SER A 306 -16.11 -29.25 14.87
CA SER A 306 -15.11 -29.57 15.88
C SER A 306 -14.06 -28.46 15.97
N LEU A 307 -13.39 -28.34 17.11
CA LEU A 307 -12.28 -27.42 17.31
C LEU A 307 -11.06 -28.17 17.84
N LYS A 308 -9.87 -27.79 17.39
CA LYS A 308 -8.58 -28.28 17.93
C LYS A 308 -8.16 -27.49 19.16
N PRO A 309 -7.23 -27.99 20.01
CA PRO A 309 -6.61 -27.17 21.04
C PRO A 309 -6.03 -25.87 20.45
N GLY A 310 -6.31 -24.73 21.10
CA GLY A 310 -5.94 -23.40 20.61
C GLY A 310 -6.91 -22.79 19.60
N GLU A 311 -7.92 -23.51 19.10
CA GLU A 311 -8.96 -22.90 18.26
C GLU A 311 -10.13 -22.41 19.11
N VAL A 312 -10.69 -21.24 18.80
CA VAL A 312 -11.77 -20.60 19.55
C VAL A 312 -12.94 -20.31 18.61
N PHE A 313 -14.14 -20.75 18.99
CA PHE A 313 -15.36 -20.48 18.22
C PHE A 313 -15.98 -19.15 18.63
N VAL A 314 -16.00 -18.17 17.72
CA VAL A 314 -16.54 -16.83 18.01
C VAL A 314 -17.96 -16.70 17.46
N PHE A 315 -18.90 -16.40 18.35
CA PHE A 315 -20.33 -16.47 18.05
C PHE A 315 -21.12 -15.29 18.61
N GLY A 316 -22.27 -15.02 17.98
CA GLY A 316 -23.22 -14.03 18.47
C GLY A 316 -24.06 -14.56 19.64
N SER A 317 -24.15 -13.79 20.71
CA SER A 317 -24.95 -14.10 21.92
C SER A 317 -25.91 -12.95 22.26
N ASN A 318 -26.66 -13.09 23.36
CA ASN A 318 -27.31 -11.98 24.05
C ASN A 318 -26.57 -11.68 25.36
N LEU A 319 -26.81 -10.51 25.93
CA LEU A 319 -26.15 -10.08 27.17
C LEU A 319 -26.37 -11.04 28.35
N ALA A 320 -27.52 -11.71 28.38
CA ALA A 320 -27.85 -12.70 29.42
C ALA A 320 -27.19 -14.07 29.21
N GLY A 321 -26.49 -14.31 28.09
CA GLY A 321 -25.86 -15.59 27.78
C GLY A 321 -26.84 -16.75 27.59
N HIS A 322 -28.06 -16.47 27.10
CA HIS A 322 -29.03 -17.50 26.75
C HIS A 322 -28.71 -18.10 25.38
N HIS A 323 -27.97 -19.21 25.38
CA HIS A 323 -27.43 -19.87 24.20
C HIS A 323 -28.41 -20.89 23.58
N GLY A 324 -29.67 -20.50 23.37
CA GLY A 324 -30.75 -21.41 22.97
C GLY A 324 -30.90 -21.66 21.48
N GLY A 325 -30.24 -20.89 20.60
CA GLY A 325 -30.43 -21.00 19.16
C GLY A 325 -29.19 -20.73 18.30
N GLY A 326 -29.21 -21.23 17.06
CA GLY A 326 -28.20 -20.97 16.04
C GLY A 326 -26.78 -21.32 16.48
N ALA A 327 -25.83 -20.44 16.15
CA ALA A 327 -24.42 -20.59 16.54
C ALA A 327 -24.22 -20.61 18.07
N ALA A 328 -25.05 -19.89 18.85
CA ALA A 328 -24.96 -19.91 20.31
C ALA A 328 -25.31 -21.27 20.88
N ARG A 329 -26.36 -21.92 20.38
CA ARG A 329 -26.70 -23.29 20.77
C ARG A 329 -25.58 -24.28 20.46
N LEU A 330 -24.99 -24.17 19.28
CA LEU A 330 -23.84 -25.00 18.91
C LEU A 330 -22.65 -24.79 19.86
N ALA A 331 -22.36 -23.53 20.20
CA ALA A 331 -21.30 -23.18 21.15
C ALA A 331 -21.54 -23.82 22.53
N TYR A 332 -22.79 -23.79 23.02
CA TYR A 332 -23.18 -24.40 24.30
C TYR A 332 -23.11 -25.93 24.26
N GLU A 333 -23.74 -26.56 23.26
CA GLU A 333 -23.87 -28.01 23.18
C GLU A 333 -22.55 -28.73 22.84
N ARG A 334 -21.64 -28.08 22.11
CA ARG A 334 -20.45 -28.77 21.56
C ARG A 334 -19.11 -28.20 21.98
N PHE A 335 -19.03 -26.90 22.27
CA PHE A 335 -17.75 -26.21 22.47
C PHE A 335 -17.61 -25.62 23.88
N GLY A 336 -18.54 -25.97 24.78
CA GLY A 336 -18.45 -25.68 26.21
C GLY A 336 -18.77 -24.24 26.60
N ALA A 337 -19.46 -23.48 25.75
CA ALA A 337 -19.98 -22.17 26.17
C ALA A 337 -20.91 -22.36 27.37
N LYS A 338 -20.75 -21.53 28.41
CA LYS A 338 -21.50 -21.61 29.66
C LYS A 338 -22.77 -20.79 29.51
N TRP A 339 -23.89 -21.38 29.93
CA TRP A 339 -25.15 -20.64 30.05
C TRP A 339 -24.95 -19.46 31.01
N GLY A 340 -25.51 -18.30 30.67
CA GLY A 340 -25.36 -17.09 31.48
C GLY A 340 -24.14 -16.21 31.12
N THR A 341 -23.25 -16.67 30.24
CA THR A 341 -22.06 -15.91 29.83
C THR A 341 -22.24 -15.33 28.42
N GLY A 342 -22.72 -14.09 28.35
CA GLY A 342 -23.04 -13.41 27.08
C GLY A 342 -21.89 -12.63 26.42
N VAL A 343 -20.78 -12.41 27.14
CA VAL A 343 -19.67 -11.57 26.73
C VAL A 343 -18.34 -12.28 27.02
N GLY A 344 -17.42 -12.24 26.06
CA GLY A 344 -16.04 -12.67 26.25
C GLY A 344 -15.84 -14.18 26.21
N MET A 345 -14.71 -14.64 26.74
CA MET A 345 -14.34 -16.06 26.73
C MET A 345 -15.31 -16.91 27.56
N THR A 346 -15.72 -18.04 26.98
CA THR A 346 -16.55 -19.02 27.65
C THR A 346 -16.34 -20.42 27.07
N GLY A 347 -15.71 -21.32 27.84
CA GLY A 347 -15.31 -22.62 27.32
C GLY A 347 -14.26 -22.46 26.23
N GLN A 348 -14.44 -23.14 25.10
CA GLN A 348 -13.61 -22.97 23.90
C GLN A 348 -14.22 -21.96 22.90
N CYS A 349 -14.95 -20.99 23.42
CA CYS A 349 -15.70 -20.01 22.64
C CYS A 349 -15.43 -18.59 23.11
N TYR A 350 -15.73 -17.62 22.24
CA TYR A 350 -15.80 -16.20 22.58
C TYR A 350 -17.19 -15.65 22.19
N ALA A 351 -17.92 -15.11 23.15
CA ALA A 351 -19.28 -14.59 22.97
C ALA A 351 -19.26 -13.08 22.69
N ILE A 352 -19.94 -12.67 21.61
CA ILE A 352 -20.15 -11.26 21.26
C ILE A 352 -21.65 -10.96 21.31
N PRO A 353 -22.15 -10.05 22.17
CA PRO A 353 -23.56 -9.67 22.19
C PRO A 353 -24.02 -9.03 20.88
N THR A 354 -25.10 -9.55 20.31
CA THR A 354 -25.70 -9.04 19.06
C THR A 354 -27.21 -8.79 19.17
N MET A 355 -27.80 -8.77 20.36
CA MET A 355 -29.26 -8.69 20.55
C MET A 355 -29.71 -7.45 21.34
N GLN A 356 -28.82 -6.47 21.53
CA GLN A 356 -29.02 -5.29 22.39
C GLN A 356 -29.38 -4.00 21.64
N GLY A 357 -29.74 -4.09 20.35
CA GLY A 357 -30.11 -2.92 19.55
C GLY A 357 -29.64 -3.04 18.10
N GLY A 358 -29.30 -1.91 17.48
CA GLY A 358 -28.75 -1.87 16.12
C GLY A 358 -27.28 -2.30 16.05
N ALA A 359 -26.75 -2.45 14.83
CA ALA A 359 -25.39 -2.95 14.59
C ALA A 359 -24.30 -2.15 15.36
N GLU A 360 -24.46 -0.83 15.50
CA GLU A 360 -23.51 0.01 16.24
C GLU A 360 -23.39 -0.35 17.73
N THR A 361 -24.44 -0.91 18.34
CA THR A 361 -24.39 -1.38 19.73
C THR A 361 -23.48 -2.61 19.93
N ILE A 362 -23.05 -3.23 18.83
CA ILE A 362 -22.15 -4.39 18.80
C ILE A 362 -20.68 -3.95 18.72
N ARG A 363 -20.41 -2.75 18.18
CA ARG A 363 -19.05 -2.23 17.92
C ARG A 363 -18.12 -2.28 19.13
N PRO A 364 -18.52 -1.89 20.36
CA PRO A 364 -17.63 -1.97 21.53
C PRO A 364 -17.15 -3.40 21.79
N TYR A 365 -18.04 -4.38 21.68
CA TYR A 365 -17.72 -5.79 21.92
C TYR A 365 -16.82 -6.40 20.84
N VAL A 366 -16.95 -5.94 19.59
CA VAL A 366 -16.01 -6.33 18.52
C VAL A 366 -14.64 -5.72 18.77
N LYS A 367 -14.55 -4.47 19.25
CA LYS A 367 -13.27 -3.86 19.65
C LYS A 367 -12.61 -4.63 20.79
N ASP A 368 -13.38 -5.01 21.80
CA ASP A 368 -12.88 -5.81 22.93
C ASP A 368 -12.37 -7.18 22.44
N PHE A 369 -13.11 -7.82 21.53
CA PHE A 369 -12.68 -9.08 20.90
C PHE A 369 -11.37 -8.94 20.12
N VAL A 370 -11.24 -7.91 19.28
CA VAL A 370 -10.02 -7.68 18.50
C VAL A 370 -8.83 -7.39 19.44
N ALA A 371 -9.04 -6.59 20.49
CA ALA A 371 -8.02 -6.33 21.50
C ALA A 371 -7.61 -7.62 22.24
N TYR A 372 -8.58 -8.47 22.57
CA TYR A 372 -8.31 -9.77 23.20
C TYR A 372 -7.50 -10.69 22.28
N ALA A 373 -7.86 -10.80 21.00
CA ALA A 373 -7.17 -11.67 20.06
C ALA A 373 -5.71 -11.24 19.81
N LYS A 374 -5.44 -9.93 19.81
CA LYS A 374 -4.08 -9.36 19.67
C LYS A 374 -3.13 -9.81 20.77
N VAL A 375 -3.62 -9.94 22.01
CA VAL A 375 -2.79 -10.36 23.16
C VAL A 375 -2.80 -11.87 23.39
N HIS A 376 -3.49 -12.64 22.54
CA HIS A 376 -3.53 -14.11 22.55
C HIS A 376 -3.21 -14.71 21.17
N PRO A 377 -2.01 -14.44 20.60
CA PRO A 377 -1.63 -14.90 19.26
C PRO A 377 -1.54 -16.43 19.15
N GLU A 378 -1.44 -17.15 20.26
CA GLU A 378 -1.46 -18.61 20.32
C GLU A 378 -2.83 -19.23 19.98
N ASN A 379 -3.90 -18.43 20.08
CA ASN A 379 -5.25 -18.87 19.80
C ASN A 379 -5.69 -18.48 18.39
N LYS A 380 -6.37 -19.38 17.68
CA LYS A 380 -6.99 -19.13 16.37
C LYS A 380 -8.49 -18.94 16.53
N PHE A 381 -8.99 -17.77 16.17
CA PHE A 381 -10.38 -17.38 16.36
C PHE A 381 -11.19 -17.55 15.08
N TRP A 382 -12.12 -18.50 15.08
CA TRP A 382 -13.04 -18.74 13.98
C TRP A 382 -14.31 -17.90 14.14
N VAL A 383 -14.36 -16.78 13.42
CA VAL A 383 -15.48 -15.84 13.48
C VAL A 383 -16.61 -16.32 12.58
N THR A 384 -17.75 -16.62 13.20
CA THR A 384 -18.97 -16.95 12.45
C THR A 384 -19.58 -15.70 11.80
N ARG A 385 -20.64 -15.85 10.99
CA ARG A 385 -21.46 -14.71 10.53
C ARG A 385 -22.27 -14.14 11.69
N ILE A 386 -21.56 -13.50 12.64
CA ILE A 386 -22.07 -13.01 13.92
C ILE A 386 -23.24 -12.05 13.68
N GLY A 387 -24.35 -12.26 14.39
CA GLY A 387 -25.56 -11.45 14.23
C GLY A 387 -26.39 -11.72 12.96
N CYS A 388 -25.86 -12.44 11.96
CA CYS A 388 -26.54 -12.66 10.69
C CYS A 388 -27.49 -13.87 10.65
N GLY A 389 -27.60 -14.59 11.76
CA GLY A 389 -28.61 -15.63 11.99
C GLY A 389 -29.84 -15.05 12.69
N ILE A 390 -30.01 -15.42 13.97
CA ILE A 390 -31.20 -15.11 14.76
C ILE A 390 -31.41 -13.60 14.98
N ALA A 391 -30.33 -12.83 15.13
CA ALA A 391 -30.44 -11.38 15.30
C ALA A 391 -30.83 -10.64 14.00
N GLY A 392 -30.75 -11.29 12.85
CA GLY A 392 -31.32 -10.81 11.59
C GLY A 392 -30.50 -9.76 10.83
N PHE A 393 -29.27 -9.46 11.24
CA PHE A 393 -28.43 -8.50 10.52
C PHE A 393 -27.94 -9.04 9.18
N LYS A 394 -27.76 -8.16 8.20
CA LYS A 394 -27.07 -8.53 6.95
C LYS A 394 -25.57 -8.44 7.13
N ASP A 395 -24.82 -9.23 6.36
CA ASP A 395 -23.35 -9.20 6.39
C ASP A 395 -22.80 -7.79 6.15
N ARG A 396 -23.47 -6.99 5.30
CA ARG A 396 -23.08 -5.60 5.03
C ARG A 396 -23.22 -4.65 6.22
N GLU A 397 -24.01 -5.02 7.22
CA GLU A 397 -24.22 -4.25 8.44
C GLU A 397 -23.20 -4.64 9.52
N ILE A 398 -22.76 -5.91 9.56
CA ILE A 398 -21.83 -6.42 10.58
C ILE A 398 -20.38 -6.42 10.13
N ALA A 399 -20.08 -6.82 8.89
CA ALA A 399 -18.70 -6.90 8.39
C ALA A 399 -17.89 -5.60 8.63
N PRO A 400 -18.44 -4.38 8.44
CA PRO A 400 -17.72 -3.13 8.71
C PRO A 400 -17.30 -2.90 10.17
N LEU A 401 -17.84 -3.68 11.12
CA LEU A 401 -17.42 -3.62 12.53
C LEU A 401 -16.08 -4.36 12.74
N PHE A 402 -15.71 -5.26 11.82
CA PHE A 402 -14.53 -6.11 11.88
C PHE A 402 -13.35 -5.61 11.04
N THR A 403 -13.33 -4.33 10.63
CA THR A 403 -12.21 -3.75 9.87
C THR A 403 -10.88 -3.97 10.58
N ASP A 404 -10.80 -3.64 11.87
CA ASP A 404 -9.57 -3.78 12.68
C ASP A 404 -9.15 -5.25 12.88
N ALA A 405 -10.05 -6.21 12.60
CA ALA A 405 -9.73 -7.63 12.69
C ALA A 405 -8.92 -8.12 11.47
N LEU A 406 -8.89 -7.37 10.37
CA LEU A 406 -8.03 -7.67 9.22
C LEU A 406 -6.55 -7.62 9.60
N ASP A 407 -6.19 -6.75 10.55
CA ASP A 407 -4.84 -6.56 11.08
C ASP A 407 -4.39 -7.61 12.10
N VAL A 408 -5.22 -8.63 12.37
CA VAL A 408 -4.98 -9.61 13.43
C VAL A 408 -4.96 -11.02 12.82
N PRO A 409 -3.76 -11.58 12.53
CA PRO A 409 -3.61 -12.79 11.71
C PRO A 409 -4.33 -14.03 12.25
N ASN A 410 -4.53 -14.10 13.57
CA ASN A 410 -5.19 -15.20 14.24
C ASN A 410 -6.71 -15.05 14.33
N ILE A 411 -7.30 -13.98 13.76
CA ILE A 411 -8.74 -13.87 13.53
C ILE A 411 -9.07 -14.31 12.10
N ILE A 412 -9.88 -15.35 11.97
CA ILE A 412 -10.37 -15.83 10.67
C ILE A 412 -11.82 -15.39 10.47
N LEU A 413 -12.07 -14.49 9.51
CA LEU A 413 -13.43 -14.02 9.20
C LEU A 413 -14.15 -14.93 8.18
N PRO A 414 -15.49 -14.92 8.12
CA PRO A 414 -16.24 -15.54 7.03
C PRO A 414 -15.85 -14.92 5.69
N LYS A 415 -15.87 -15.73 4.62
CA LYS A 415 -15.57 -15.24 3.26
C LYS A 415 -16.44 -14.04 2.88
N THR A 416 -17.72 -14.05 3.23
CA THR A 416 -18.63 -12.94 2.92
C THR A 416 -18.27 -11.64 3.62
N PHE A 417 -17.75 -11.69 4.85
CA PHE A 417 -17.29 -10.50 5.55
C PHE A 417 -16.03 -9.93 4.88
N TYR A 418 -15.07 -10.80 4.54
CA TYR A 418 -13.90 -10.40 3.75
C TYR A 418 -14.30 -9.79 2.40
N ASP A 419 -15.19 -10.45 1.65
CA ASP A 419 -15.63 -9.96 0.34
C ASP A 419 -16.26 -8.55 0.45
N ILE A 420 -16.92 -8.23 1.57
CA ILE A 420 -17.49 -6.90 1.83
C ILE A 420 -16.40 -5.90 2.22
N LEU A 421 -15.49 -6.30 3.10
CA LEU A 421 -14.41 -5.45 3.60
C LEU A 421 -13.39 -5.09 2.51
N MET A 422 -13.11 -6.02 1.59
CA MET A 422 -12.13 -5.85 0.51
C MET A 422 -12.70 -5.19 -0.76
N LYS A 423 -14.01 -4.94 -0.82
CA LYS A 423 -14.70 -4.25 -1.94
C LYS A 423 -14.92 -2.75 -1.70
N ARG A 424 -14.42 -2.21 -0.59
CA ARG A 424 -14.59 -0.80 -0.22
C ARG A 424 -13.47 0.07 -0.74
#